data_AF-A0A6L9MQ49-F1
#
_entry.id   AF-A0A6L9MQ49-F1
#
_cell.length_a   1.000
_cell.length_b   1.000
_cell.length_c   1.000
_cell.angle_alpha   90.00
_cell.angle_beta   90.00
_cell.angle_gamma   90.00
#
_symmetry.space_group_name_H-M   'P 1'
#
loop_
_entity.id
_entity.type
_entity.pdbx_description
1 polymer ?
#
loop_
_entity_poly.entity_id
_entity_poly.type
_entity_poly.pdbx_seq_one_letter_code
_entity_poly.pdbx_strand_id
1 'polypeptide(L)'
;MPWLDWFSLFVRWLHVIAGVAWIGASFYFIWLDNNLKAPPQWKVDKGIKGDLWAIHGGGFYEVAKYAYGPEQMPTTLHWFKWEAYTTWLSGFALLIIVYYFGASAYLIDPSVNAISPNIAIGLGLALIFGGLALYEIACRSRLANYPVAFGICLIALICAVTFFATQWFSGRGAFIHVGALIGTIMAGNVFLNIMPNQRKMVAAVAAKQSIDPQWGASAKLRSLHNNYFTLPLLFIMISNHYPMTYQHPQNYLVLIAIMAAAAWIRHFFNLRHKGQTQPGILVSGAIAMLAISLWVSWPQSSAALESPTLSQVLPHSDSNSGSHSDNLNATAGDASNGEKGVGLNVGEAVAVGTKTLISNTQVEGLIEKHCVSCHSRNPTDDIFKVAPMGVVLDSWQDIERYAPQIVRRTSVTKDMPFMNKTGMTEQERAAIALWYKQWQLKQ
;
A
#
# COMPACT_ATOMS: atom_id res chain seq x y z
N MET A 1 -1.04 20.57 -6.16
CA MET A 1 -1.84 21.65 -5.53
C MET A 1 -2.28 21.19 -4.15
N PRO A 2 -2.21 22.05 -3.11
CA PRO A 2 -2.52 21.66 -1.72
C PRO A 2 -3.90 21.01 -1.51
N TRP A 3 -4.90 21.35 -2.33
CA TRP A 3 -6.25 20.77 -2.22
C TRP A 3 -6.31 19.26 -2.52
N LEU A 4 -5.42 18.73 -3.37
CA LEU A 4 -5.34 17.29 -3.64
C LEU A 4 -4.90 16.50 -2.42
N ASP A 5 -4.05 17.08 -1.58
CA ASP A 5 -3.61 16.46 -0.33
C ASP A 5 -4.74 16.40 0.69
N TRP A 6 -5.51 17.48 0.81
CA TRP A 6 -6.74 17.51 1.62
C TRP A 6 -7.77 16.49 1.14
N PHE A 7 -7.97 16.39 -0.17
CA PHE A 7 -8.88 15.41 -0.74
C PHE A 7 -8.42 13.98 -0.43
N SER A 8 -7.14 13.67 -0.67
CA SER A 8 -6.54 12.37 -0.33
C SER A 8 -6.67 12.04 1.16
N LEU A 9 -6.46 13.03 2.04
CA LEU A 9 -6.64 12.90 3.48
C LEU A 9 -8.10 12.57 3.84
N PHE A 10 -9.07 13.32 3.31
CA PHE A 10 -10.49 13.09 3.62
C PHE A 10 -10.98 11.73 3.16
N VAL A 11 -10.59 11.29 1.95
CA VAL A 11 -10.96 9.95 1.46
C VAL A 11 -10.31 8.86 2.34
N ARG A 12 -9.05 9.06 2.76
CA ARG A 12 -8.36 8.12 3.67
C ARG A 12 -9.01 8.07 5.04
N TRP A 13 -9.39 9.21 5.57
CA TRP A 13 -10.06 9.30 6.87
C TRP A 13 -11.42 8.63 6.83
N LEU A 14 -12.23 8.89 5.80
CA LEU A 14 -13.49 8.19 5.54
C LEU A 14 -13.28 6.67 5.48
N HIS A 15 -12.27 6.22 4.74
CA HIS A 15 -11.98 4.80 4.61
C HIS A 15 -11.64 4.13 5.95
N VAL A 16 -10.83 4.79 6.77
CA VAL A 16 -10.50 4.30 8.12
C VAL A 16 -11.75 4.23 9.00
N ILE A 17 -12.59 5.28 9.03
CA ILE A 17 -13.83 5.29 9.80
C ILE A 17 -14.76 4.15 9.36
N ALA A 18 -14.98 4.02 8.05
CA ALA A 18 -15.84 2.96 7.50
C ALA A 18 -15.29 1.57 7.81
N GLY A 19 -13.97 1.37 7.66
CA GLY A 19 -13.30 0.12 7.97
C GLY A 19 -13.43 -0.27 9.45
N VAL A 20 -13.24 0.68 10.37
CA VAL A 20 -13.45 0.45 11.81
C VAL A 20 -14.89 0.06 12.11
N ALA A 21 -15.87 0.76 11.53
CA ALA A 21 -17.28 0.43 11.70
C ALA A 21 -17.61 -0.98 11.19
N TRP A 22 -17.11 -1.34 10.01
CA TRP A 22 -17.40 -2.64 9.40
C TRP A 22 -16.74 -3.81 10.12
N ILE A 23 -15.45 -3.69 10.41
CA ILE A 23 -14.68 -4.74 11.09
C ILE A 23 -15.14 -4.89 12.55
N GLY A 24 -15.44 -3.76 13.21
CA GLY A 24 -16.03 -3.76 14.54
C GLY A 24 -17.39 -4.47 14.58
N ALA A 25 -18.30 -4.14 13.66
CA ALA A 25 -19.59 -4.83 13.53
C ALA A 25 -19.40 -6.33 13.27
N SER A 26 -18.45 -6.69 12.40
CA SER A 26 -18.15 -8.10 12.10
C SER A 26 -17.71 -8.87 13.35
N PHE A 27 -16.79 -8.31 14.15
CA PHE A 27 -16.39 -8.93 15.42
C PHE A 27 -17.53 -9.02 16.43
N TYR A 28 -18.34 -7.97 16.55
CA TYR A 28 -19.51 -7.97 17.42
C TYR A 28 -20.51 -9.08 17.05
N PHE A 29 -20.89 -9.19 15.78
CA PHE A 29 -21.86 -10.20 15.35
C PHE A 29 -21.33 -11.63 15.48
N ILE A 30 -20.02 -11.84 15.29
CA ILE A 30 -19.40 -13.15 15.50
C ILE A 30 -19.37 -13.50 16.99
N TRP A 31 -19.07 -12.53 17.86
CA TRP A 31 -19.17 -12.73 19.30
C TRP A 31 -20.62 -13.05 19.70
N LEU A 32 -21.58 -12.26 19.23
CA LEU A 32 -23.01 -12.44 19.50
C LEU A 32 -23.47 -13.84 19.08
N ASP A 33 -23.22 -14.23 17.82
CA ASP A 33 -23.69 -15.50 17.28
C ASP A 33 -23.12 -16.73 18.00
N ASN A 34 -21.90 -16.64 18.54
CA ASN A 34 -21.27 -17.73 19.27
C ASN A 34 -21.62 -17.73 20.77
N ASN A 35 -22.23 -16.67 21.31
CA ASN A 35 -22.61 -16.56 22.72
C ASN A 35 -24.13 -16.68 22.96
N LEU A 36 -24.95 -16.83 21.92
CA LEU A 36 -26.37 -17.12 22.06
C LEU A 36 -26.58 -18.46 22.78
N LYS A 37 -27.38 -18.44 23.84
CA LYS A 37 -27.74 -19.63 24.63
C LYS A 37 -29.14 -20.12 24.26
N ALA A 38 -29.42 -21.39 24.57
CA ALA A 38 -30.76 -21.93 24.46
C ALA A 38 -31.71 -21.14 25.39
N PRO A 39 -32.82 -20.58 24.87
CA PRO A 39 -33.75 -19.83 25.69
C PRO A 39 -34.64 -20.73 26.55
N PRO A 40 -35.31 -20.17 27.59
CA PRO A 40 -36.37 -20.88 28.32
C PRO A 40 -37.54 -21.28 27.42
N GLN A 41 -38.29 -22.32 27.81
CA GLN A 41 -39.32 -22.95 26.97
C GLN A 41 -40.33 -21.96 26.39
N TRP A 42 -40.84 -21.01 27.19
CA TRP A 42 -41.83 -20.03 26.73
C TRP A 42 -41.35 -19.14 25.56
N LYS A 43 -40.02 -18.96 25.39
CA LYS A 43 -39.43 -18.27 24.24
C LYS A 43 -39.23 -19.19 23.04
N VAL A 44 -38.89 -20.46 23.31
CA VAL A 44 -38.83 -21.50 22.26
C VAL A 44 -40.19 -21.62 21.59
N ASP A 45 -41.26 -21.61 22.39
CA ASP A 45 -42.65 -21.66 21.91
C ASP A 45 -43.00 -20.46 21.01
N LYS A 46 -42.31 -19.32 21.17
CA LYS A 46 -42.40 -18.12 20.30
C LYS A 46 -41.42 -18.13 19.12
N GLY A 47 -40.78 -19.27 18.83
CA GLY A 47 -39.87 -19.45 17.69
C GLY A 47 -38.46 -18.87 17.89
N ILE A 48 -38.07 -18.51 19.11
CA ILE A 48 -36.72 -18.04 19.43
C ILE A 48 -35.80 -19.26 19.63
N LYS A 49 -34.68 -19.30 18.89
CA LYS A 49 -33.68 -20.38 18.99
C LYS A 49 -32.43 -20.00 19.79
N GLY A 50 -32.22 -18.72 20.03
CA GLY A 50 -31.03 -18.23 20.73
C GLY A 50 -31.34 -16.94 21.47
N ASP A 51 -30.77 -16.79 22.65
CA ASP A 51 -31.02 -15.67 23.55
C ASP A 51 -29.72 -15.20 24.21
N LEU A 52 -29.55 -13.89 24.32
CA LEU A 52 -28.37 -13.28 24.93
C LEU A 52 -28.74 -11.99 25.66
N TRP A 53 -28.28 -11.90 26.90
CA TRP A 53 -28.34 -10.68 27.69
C TRP A 53 -26.99 -9.99 27.69
N ALA A 54 -26.99 -8.68 27.48
CA ALA A 54 -25.80 -7.84 27.51
C ALA A 54 -26.07 -6.53 28.25
N ILE A 55 -25.02 -5.92 28.80
CA ILE A 55 -25.07 -4.59 29.40
C ILE A 55 -24.13 -3.66 28.63
N HIS A 56 -24.62 -2.48 28.26
CA HIS A 56 -23.80 -1.45 27.64
C HIS A 56 -24.40 -0.06 27.87
N GLY A 57 -23.56 0.97 28.06
CA GLY A 57 -24.02 2.35 28.23
C GLY A 57 -25.02 2.55 29.38
N GLY A 58 -24.95 1.73 30.44
CA GLY A 58 -25.87 1.80 31.59
C GLY A 58 -27.22 1.10 31.40
N GLY A 59 -27.47 0.45 30.26
CA GLY A 59 -28.72 -0.28 29.98
C GLY A 59 -28.52 -1.79 29.77
N PHE A 60 -29.56 -2.56 30.09
CA PHE A 60 -29.64 -3.99 29.80
C PHE A 60 -30.30 -4.21 28.43
N TYR A 61 -29.68 -5.04 27.60
CA TYR A 61 -30.17 -5.44 26.29
C TYR A 61 -30.44 -6.93 26.30
N GLU A 62 -31.59 -7.32 25.74
CA GLU A 62 -31.94 -8.69 25.44
C GLU A 62 -31.98 -8.87 23.92
N VAL A 63 -31.17 -9.79 23.41
CA VAL A 63 -31.07 -10.07 21.97
C VAL A 63 -31.57 -11.48 21.70
N ALA A 64 -32.71 -11.56 21.01
CA ALA A 64 -33.32 -12.81 20.60
C ALA A 64 -33.03 -13.11 19.12
N LYS A 65 -32.56 -14.33 18.84
CA LYS A 65 -32.39 -14.84 17.47
C LYS A 65 -33.50 -15.84 17.15
N TYR A 66 -34.30 -15.51 16.17
CA TYR A 66 -35.42 -16.35 15.71
C TYR A 66 -34.93 -17.52 14.83
N ALA A 67 -35.66 -18.64 14.90
CA ALA A 67 -35.41 -19.81 14.06
C ALA A 67 -35.74 -19.53 12.59
N TYR A 68 -36.97 -19.04 12.36
CA TYR A 68 -37.54 -18.77 11.05
C TYR A 68 -37.90 -17.29 10.88
N GLY A 69 -38.49 -16.66 11.88
CA GLY A 69 -38.82 -15.24 11.89
C GLY A 69 -39.73 -14.89 13.07
N PRO A 70 -39.96 -13.60 13.34
CA PRO A 70 -40.94 -13.18 14.35
C PRO A 70 -42.38 -13.43 13.86
N GLU A 71 -43.32 -13.54 14.79
CA GLU A 71 -44.77 -13.66 14.49
C GLU A 71 -45.28 -12.47 13.68
N GLN A 72 -44.79 -11.27 13.99
CA GLN A 72 -45.06 -10.05 13.27
C GLN A 72 -43.74 -9.39 12.87
N MET A 73 -43.61 -9.06 11.59
CA MET A 73 -42.44 -8.35 11.09
C MET A 73 -42.38 -6.92 11.68
N PRO A 74 -41.23 -6.48 12.20
CA PRO A 74 -41.07 -5.12 12.69
C PRO A 74 -41.16 -4.11 11.53
N THR A 75 -41.65 -2.90 11.83
CA THR A 75 -41.72 -1.79 10.87
C THR A 75 -40.34 -1.31 10.43
N THR A 76 -39.35 -1.45 11.30
CA THR A 76 -37.98 -1.00 11.07
C THR A 76 -37.02 -2.18 11.19
N LEU A 77 -36.26 -2.42 10.13
CA LEU A 77 -35.22 -3.44 10.09
C LEU A 77 -33.90 -2.80 9.67
N HIS A 78 -32.90 -2.87 10.54
CA HIS A 78 -31.57 -2.34 10.24
C HIS A 78 -30.78 -3.35 9.38
N TRP A 79 -30.11 -2.86 8.34
CA TRP A 79 -29.34 -3.69 7.41
C TRP A 79 -27.87 -3.29 7.45
N PHE A 80 -27.03 -4.16 8.01
CA PHE A 80 -25.58 -4.01 8.09
C PHE A 80 -24.92 -4.25 6.73
N LYS A 81 -25.04 -3.26 5.84
CA LYS A 81 -24.49 -3.31 4.48
C LYS A 81 -23.66 -2.08 4.13
N TRP A 82 -23.99 -0.93 4.72
CA TRP A 82 -23.38 0.35 4.37
C TRP A 82 -21.96 0.45 4.88
N GLU A 83 -21.64 -0.19 5.99
CA GLU A 83 -20.29 -0.28 6.54
C GLU A 83 -19.37 -1.00 5.53
N ALA A 84 -19.82 -2.12 4.97
CA ALA A 84 -19.10 -2.86 3.94
C ALA A 84 -18.96 -2.06 2.65
N TYR A 85 -20.07 -1.50 2.14
CA TYR A 85 -20.09 -0.80 0.87
C TYR A 85 -19.27 0.49 0.91
N THR A 86 -19.40 1.27 1.99
CA THR A 86 -18.65 2.52 2.15
C THR A 86 -17.15 2.24 2.32
N THR A 87 -16.78 1.18 3.05
CA THR A 87 -15.37 0.76 3.15
C THR A 87 -14.81 0.40 1.79
N TRP A 88 -15.54 -0.38 0.98
CA TRP A 88 -15.08 -0.76 -0.35
C TRP A 88 -15.00 0.45 -1.29
N LEU A 89 -16.04 1.29 -1.36
CA LEU A 89 -16.08 2.47 -2.22
C LEU A 89 -14.94 3.44 -1.90
N SER A 90 -14.74 3.75 -0.62
CA SER A 90 -13.65 4.63 -0.18
C SER A 90 -12.26 4.01 -0.41
N GLY A 91 -12.11 2.70 -0.17
CA GLY A 91 -10.84 2.00 -0.39
C GLY A 91 -10.47 1.91 -1.87
N PHE A 92 -11.45 1.62 -2.73
CA PHE A 92 -11.26 1.59 -4.17
C PHE A 92 -10.99 2.99 -4.73
N ALA A 93 -11.62 4.03 -4.19
CA ALA A 93 -11.28 5.42 -4.52
C ALA A 93 -9.81 5.74 -4.17
N LEU A 94 -9.31 5.30 -3.01
CA LEU A 94 -7.89 5.46 -2.64
C LEU A 94 -6.96 4.68 -3.58
N LEU A 95 -7.36 3.49 -4.00
CA LEU A 95 -6.60 2.70 -4.98
C LEU A 95 -6.43 3.49 -6.28
N ILE A 96 -7.51 4.08 -6.80
CA ILE A 96 -7.46 4.93 -8.00
C ILE A 96 -6.57 6.16 -7.77
N ILE A 97 -6.83 6.93 -6.70
CA ILE A 97 -6.14 8.20 -6.43
C ILE A 97 -4.64 7.99 -6.23
N VAL A 98 -4.25 6.99 -5.44
CA VAL A 98 -2.86 6.79 -5.04
C VAL A 98 -2.10 5.91 -6.02
N TYR A 99 -2.68 4.79 -6.45
CA TYR A 99 -1.96 3.77 -7.21
C TYR A 99 -2.22 3.81 -8.71
N TYR A 100 -3.32 4.42 -9.18
CA TYR A 100 -3.60 4.51 -10.63
C TYR A 100 -3.21 5.87 -11.20
N PHE A 101 -3.63 6.98 -10.56
CA PHE A 101 -3.10 8.31 -10.95
C PHE A 101 -1.62 8.48 -10.61
N GLY A 102 -1.15 7.82 -9.54
CA GLY A 102 0.26 7.79 -9.15
C GLY A 102 1.01 6.54 -9.60
N ALA A 103 0.56 5.84 -10.66
CA ALA A 103 1.06 4.51 -11.03
C ALA A 103 2.58 4.43 -11.19
N SER A 104 3.20 5.38 -11.90
CA SER A 104 4.65 5.38 -12.10
C SER A 104 5.42 5.42 -10.78
N ALA A 105 4.93 6.16 -9.79
CA ALA A 105 5.62 6.29 -8.50
C ALA A 105 5.27 5.13 -7.55
N TYR A 106 3.99 4.78 -7.41
CA TYR A 106 3.53 3.91 -6.33
C TYR A 106 3.22 2.47 -6.76
N LEU A 107 2.88 2.23 -8.02
CA LEU A 107 2.49 0.91 -8.51
C LEU A 107 3.62 0.20 -9.26
N ILE A 108 4.34 0.92 -10.13
CA ILE A 108 5.37 0.35 -11.01
C ILE A 108 6.72 0.49 -10.37
N ASP A 109 7.52 -0.57 -10.39
CA ASP A 109 8.94 -0.54 -10.06
C ASP A 109 9.73 -1.12 -11.24
N PRO A 110 10.50 -0.30 -12.00
CA PRO A 110 11.26 -0.78 -13.14
C PRO A 110 12.26 -1.89 -12.81
N SER A 111 12.75 -1.97 -11.57
CA SER A 111 13.66 -3.03 -11.12
C SER A 111 12.95 -4.37 -10.88
N VAL A 112 11.62 -4.35 -10.70
CA VAL A 112 10.78 -5.56 -10.62
C VAL A 112 10.25 -5.90 -12.00
N ASN A 113 9.55 -4.96 -12.63
CA ASN A 113 8.97 -5.13 -13.95
C ASN A 113 8.73 -3.77 -14.62
N ALA A 114 9.43 -3.51 -15.72
CA ALA A 114 9.32 -2.28 -16.49
C ALA A 114 8.09 -2.33 -17.42
N ILE A 115 6.91 -2.03 -16.87
CA ILE A 115 5.64 -1.96 -17.61
C ILE A 115 5.08 -0.54 -17.63
N SER A 116 4.27 -0.25 -18.65
CA SER A 116 3.57 1.04 -18.74
C SER A 116 2.46 1.16 -17.69
N PRO A 117 2.09 2.39 -17.28
CA PRO A 117 0.97 2.65 -16.37
C PRO A 117 -0.33 1.93 -16.76
N ASN A 118 -0.69 1.94 -18.04
CA ASN A 118 -1.92 1.33 -18.52
C ASN A 118 -1.92 -0.19 -18.33
N ILE A 119 -0.79 -0.85 -18.58
CA ILE A 119 -0.64 -2.29 -18.36
C ILE A 119 -0.68 -2.60 -16.87
N ALA A 120 0.03 -1.82 -16.04
CA ALA A 120 0.04 -2.01 -14.60
C ALA A 120 -1.36 -1.87 -13.98
N ILE A 121 -2.12 -0.85 -14.37
CA ILE A 121 -3.51 -0.64 -13.94
C ILE A 121 -4.40 -1.79 -14.43
N GLY A 122 -4.26 -2.20 -15.69
CA GLY A 122 -5.01 -3.32 -16.27
C GLY A 122 -4.76 -4.63 -15.52
N LEU A 123 -3.51 -4.96 -15.22
CA LEU A 123 -3.15 -6.11 -14.40
C LEU A 123 -3.71 -6.01 -12.98
N GLY A 124 -3.68 -4.82 -12.36
CA GLY A 124 -4.21 -4.60 -11.02
C GLY A 124 -5.72 -4.85 -10.95
N LEU A 125 -6.46 -4.32 -11.93
CA LEU A 125 -7.90 -4.54 -12.08
C LEU A 125 -8.23 -6.00 -12.40
N ALA A 126 -7.48 -6.63 -13.30
CA ALA A 126 -7.65 -8.03 -13.65
C ALA A 126 -7.39 -8.95 -12.45
N LEU A 127 -6.38 -8.65 -11.63
CA LEU A 127 -6.09 -9.38 -10.40
C LEU A 127 -7.25 -9.28 -9.40
N ILE A 128 -7.79 -8.08 -9.18
CA ILE A 128 -8.88 -7.85 -8.22
C ILE A 128 -10.19 -8.50 -8.70
N PHE A 129 -10.64 -8.17 -9.90
CA PHE A 129 -11.94 -8.65 -10.40
C PHE A 129 -11.88 -10.09 -10.93
N GLY A 130 -10.75 -10.51 -11.49
CA GLY A 130 -10.51 -11.91 -11.86
C GLY A 130 -10.42 -12.79 -10.62
N GLY A 131 -9.73 -12.36 -9.56
CA GLY A 131 -9.70 -13.06 -8.29
C GLY A 131 -11.08 -13.18 -7.63
N LEU A 132 -11.88 -12.09 -7.66
CA LEU A 132 -13.28 -12.14 -7.22
C LEU A 132 -14.10 -13.14 -8.04
N ALA A 133 -13.96 -13.14 -9.37
CA ALA A 133 -14.69 -14.05 -10.24
C ALA A 133 -14.34 -15.51 -9.97
N LEU A 134 -13.05 -15.84 -9.85
CA LEU A 134 -12.59 -17.19 -9.48
C LEU A 134 -13.14 -17.62 -8.12
N TYR A 135 -13.13 -16.73 -7.14
CA TYR A 135 -13.72 -16.97 -5.82
C TYR A 135 -15.23 -17.22 -5.88
N GLU A 136 -15.98 -16.40 -6.64
CA GLU A 136 -17.42 -16.58 -6.83
C GLU A 136 -17.75 -17.90 -7.53
N ILE A 137 -16.98 -18.27 -8.56
CA ILE A 137 -17.11 -19.56 -9.26
C ILE A 137 -16.88 -20.70 -8.25
N ALA A 138 -15.81 -20.63 -7.45
CA ALA A 138 -15.51 -21.64 -6.44
C ALA A 138 -16.67 -21.79 -5.45
N CYS A 139 -17.21 -20.68 -4.93
CA CYS A 139 -18.32 -20.71 -3.97
C CYS A 139 -19.66 -21.16 -4.55
N ARG A 140 -19.88 -21.03 -5.86
CA ARG A 140 -21.10 -21.50 -6.55
C ARG A 140 -20.96 -22.91 -7.12
N SER A 141 -19.75 -23.45 -7.12
CA SER A 141 -19.45 -24.81 -7.57
C SER A 141 -19.67 -25.85 -6.47
N ARG A 142 -19.54 -27.13 -6.85
CA ARG A 142 -19.56 -28.27 -5.90
C ARG A 142 -18.45 -28.20 -4.85
N LEU A 143 -17.38 -27.43 -5.09
CA LEU A 143 -16.28 -27.25 -4.13
C LEU A 143 -16.76 -26.67 -2.79
N ALA A 144 -17.83 -25.86 -2.79
CA ALA A 144 -18.41 -25.30 -1.56
C ALA A 144 -18.90 -26.36 -0.57
N ASN A 145 -19.17 -27.60 -1.03
CA ASN A 145 -19.57 -28.72 -0.18
C ASN A 145 -18.38 -29.43 0.48
N TYR A 146 -17.14 -29.06 0.15
CA TYR A 146 -15.92 -29.65 0.68
C TYR A 146 -15.06 -28.58 1.36
N PRO A 147 -15.35 -28.19 2.62
CA PRO A 147 -14.74 -27.03 3.26
C PRO A 147 -13.21 -27.05 3.32
N VAL A 148 -12.61 -28.22 3.54
CA VAL A 148 -11.14 -28.38 3.58
C VAL A 148 -10.53 -28.14 2.20
N ALA A 149 -11.07 -28.80 1.16
CA ALA A 149 -10.61 -28.60 -0.21
C ALA A 149 -10.81 -27.15 -0.66
N PHE A 150 -11.95 -26.55 -0.33
CA PHE A 150 -12.21 -25.13 -0.59
C PHE A 150 -11.16 -24.24 0.08
N GLY A 151 -10.86 -24.48 1.35
CA GLY A 151 -9.84 -23.74 2.09
C GLY A 151 -8.45 -23.85 1.46
N ILE A 152 -8.05 -25.05 1.04
CA ILE A 152 -6.77 -25.27 0.34
C ILE A 152 -6.73 -24.51 -0.99
N CYS A 153 -7.79 -24.59 -1.81
CA CYS A 153 -7.88 -23.85 -3.07
C CYS A 153 -7.83 -22.33 -2.85
N LEU A 154 -8.49 -21.84 -1.79
CA LEU A 154 -8.47 -20.42 -1.45
C LEU A 154 -7.07 -19.95 -1.01
N ILE A 155 -6.39 -20.74 -0.18
CA ILE A 155 -5.00 -20.47 0.21
C ILE A 155 -4.10 -20.47 -1.03
N ALA A 156 -4.24 -21.46 -1.91
CA ALA A 156 -3.47 -21.54 -3.15
C ALA A 156 -3.71 -20.31 -4.05
N LEU A 157 -4.97 -19.86 -4.17
CA LEU A 157 -5.31 -18.63 -4.91
C LEU A 157 -4.64 -17.41 -4.30
N ILE A 158 -4.71 -17.22 -2.98
CA ILE A 158 -4.08 -16.07 -2.31
C ILE A 158 -2.55 -16.12 -2.44
N CYS A 159 -1.93 -17.30 -2.32
CA CYS A 159 -0.49 -17.46 -2.54
C CYS A 159 -0.09 -17.13 -3.98
N ALA A 160 -0.82 -17.64 -4.98
CA ALA A 160 -0.57 -17.35 -6.38
C ALA A 160 -0.73 -15.86 -6.69
N VAL A 161 -1.82 -15.24 -6.25
CA VAL A 161 -2.06 -13.81 -6.42
C VAL A 161 -0.96 -12.98 -5.75
N THR A 162 -0.55 -13.35 -4.53
CA THR A 162 0.53 -12.67 -3.82
C THR A 162 1.84 -12.74 -4.58
N PHE A 163 2.20 -13.94 -5.05
CA PHE A 163 3.40 -14.15 -5.85
C PHE A 163 3.39 -13.32 -7.14
N PHE A 164 2.33 -13.40 -7.93
CA PHE A 164 2.24 -12.65 -9.19
C PHE A 164 2.21 -11.13 -8.95
N ALA A 165 1.49 -10.66 -7.93
CA ALA A 165 1.45 -9.23 -7.60
C ALA A 165 2.86 -8.68 -7.32
N THR A 166 3.70 -9.42 -6.59
CA THR A 166 5.09 -9.00 -6.30
C THR A 166 6.03 -9.15 -7.48
N GLN A 167 5.66 -9.90 -8.53
CA GLN A 167 6.42 -9.94 -9.79
C GLN A 167 5.99 -8.85 -10.78
N TRP A 168 4.82 -8.24 -10.60
CA TRP A 168 4.28 -7.24 -11.52
C TRP A 168 4.40 -5.81 -11.00
N PHE A 169 4.31 -5.63 -9.69
CA PHE A 169 4.21 -4.33 -9.05
C PHE A 169 5.37 -4.09 -8.10
N SER A 170 5.58 -2.82 -7.74
CA SER A 170 6.37 -2.45 -6.58
C SER A 170 5.87 -3.24 -5.36
N GLY A 171 6.75 -3.63 -4.41
CA GLY A 171 6.33 -4.40 -3.23
C GLY A 171 5.16 -3.73 -2.48
N ARG A 172 5.19 -2.40 -2.42
CA ARG A 172 4.12 -1.57 -1.86
C ARG A 172 2.81 -1.68 -2.66
N GLY A 173 2.89 -1.60 -3.98
CA GLY A 173 1.75 -1.77 -4.88
C GLY A 173 1.15 -3.17 -4.80
N ALA A 174 2.01 -4.19 -4.74
CA ALA A 174 1.63 -5.59 -4.64
C ALA A 174 0.79 -5.87 -3.38
N PHE A 175 1.28 -5.47 -2.20
CA PHE A 175 0.58 -5.69 -0.93
C PHE A 175 -0.82 -5.07 -0.95
N ILE A 176 -0.94 -3.82 -1.45
CA ILE A 176 -2.23 -3.14 -1.53
C ILE A 176 -3.17 -3.78 -2.55
N HIS A 177 -2.68 -4.32 -3.66
CA HIS A 177 -3.54 -5.04 -4.62
C HIS A 177 -4.03 -6.39 -4.05
N VAL A 178 -3.20 -7.10 -3.30
CA VAL A 178 -3.64 -8.30 -2.55
C VAL A 178 -4.71 -7.92 -1.52
N GLY A 179 -4.51 -6.85 -0.76
CA GLY A 179 -5.50 -6.32 0.17
C GLY A 179 -6.79 -5.87 -0.50
N ALA A 180 -6.69 -5.20 -1.66
CA ALA A 180 -7.83 -4.76 -2.45
C ALA A 180 -8.63 -5.95 -2.99
N LEU A 181 -7.98 -7.04 -3.41
CA LEU A 181 -8.66 -8.28 -3.77
C LEU A 181 -9.42 -8.86 -2.57
N ILE A 182 -8.75 -9.02 -1.42
CA ILE A 182 -9.37 -9.58 -0.21
C ILE A 182 -10.56 -8.71 0.22
N GLY A 183 -10.39 -7.38 0.29
CA GLY A 183 -11.46 -6.44 0.61
C GLY A 183 -12.61 -6.48 -0.40
N THR A 184 -12.32 -6.66 -1.69
CA THR A 184 -13.33 -6.81 -2.75
C THR A 184 -14.09 -8.13 -2.63
N ILE A 185 -13.41 -9.24 -2.32
CA ILE A 185 -14.05 -10.51 -1.97
C ILE A 185 -14.98 -10.33 -0.77
N MET A 186 -14.51 -9.65 0.28
CA MET A 186 -15.29 -9.45 1.51
C MET A 186 -16.53 -8.58 1.28
N ALA A 187 -16.41 -7.50 0.53
CA ALA A 187 -17.54 -6.64 0.18
C ALA A 187 -18.47 -7.33 -0.82
N GLY A 188 -17.91 -8.08 -1.78
CA GLY A 188 -18.63 -8.92 -2.73
C GLY A 188 -19.46 -10.00 -2.03
N ASN A 189 -18.94 -10.61 -0.97
CA ASN A 189 -19.71 -11.54 -0.12
C ASN A 189 -20.97 -10.89 0.46
N VAL A 190 -20.87 -9.63 0.90
CA VAL A 190 -22.03 -8.87 1.40
C VAL A 190 -22.99 -8.53 0.27
N PHE A 191 -22.48 -8.00 -0.83
CA PHE A 191 -23.28 -7.48 -1.95
C PHE A 191 -23.94 -8.57 -2.81
N LEU A 192 -23.18 -9.60 -3.21
CA LEU A 192 -23.59 -10.62 -4.18
C LEU A 192 -24.31 -11.81 -3.54
N ASN A 193 -24.16 -12.03 -2.22
CA ASN A 193 -24.69 -13.22 -1.54
C ASN A 193 -25.51 -12.88 -0.29
N ILE A 194 -24.90 -12.28 0.74
CA ILE A 194 -25.53 -12.12 2.05
C ILE A 194 -26.80 -11.24 1.94
N MET A 195 -26.68 -10.05 1.35
CA MET A 195 -27.82 -9.11 1.24
C MET A 195 -28.96 -9.65 0.38
N PRO A 196 -28.73 -10.21 -0.83
CA PRO A 196 -29.79 -10.83 -1.61
C PRO A 196 -30.50 -11.97 -0.86
N ASN A 197 -29.75 -12.84 -0.17
CA ASN A 197 -30.32 -13.96 0.57
C ASN A 197 -31.10 -13.51 1.82
N GLN A 198 -30.61 -12.51 2.55
CA GLN A 198 -31.34 -11.93 3.67
C GLN A 198 -32.64 -11.25 3.22
N ARG A 199 -32.65 -10.57 2.06
CA ARG A 199 -33.88 -9.99 1.48
C ARG A 199 -34.90 -11.08 1.11
N LYS A 200 -34.46 -12.18 0.48
CA LYS A 200 -35.32 -13.34 0.19
C LYS A 200 -35.91 -13.93 1.46
N MET A 201 -35.09 -14.10 2.51
CA MET A 201 -35.53 -14.61 3.80
C MET A 201 -36.60 -13.70 4.44
N VAL A 202 -36.36 -12.38 4.46
CA VAL A 202 -37.33 -11.40 4.98
C VAL A 202 -38.63 -11.42 4.18
N ALA A 203 -38.56 -11.49 2.85
CA ALA A 203 -39.74 -11.59 1.99
C ALA A 203 -40.55 -12.87 2.25
N ALA A 204 -39.88 -14.03 2.39
CA ALA A 204 -40.55 -15.29 2.70
C ALA A 204 -41.24 -15.26 4.07
N VAL A 205 -40.59 -14.71 5.11
CA VAL A 205 -41.18 -14.54 6.43
C VAL A 205 -42.41 -13.62 6.37
N ALA A 206 -42.29 -12.47 5.71
CA ALA A 206 -43.41 -11.54 5.55
C ALA A 206 -44.59 -12.15 4.81
N ALA A 207 -44.32 -13.01 3.82
CA ALA A 207 -45.33 -13.74 3.05
C ALA A 207 -45.82 -15.04 3.74
N LYS A 208 -45.35 -15.37 4.94
CA LYS A 208 -45.63 -16.63 5.65
C LYS A 208 -45.31 -17.88 4.81
N GLN A 209 -44.26 -17.81 3.99
CA GLN A 209 -43.78 -18.91 3.17
C GLN A 209 -42.63 -19.65 3.86
N SER A 210 -42.33 -20.86 3.39
CA SER A 210 -41.17 -21.61 3.85
C SER A 210 -39.86 -20.91 3.45
N ILE A 211 -38.87 -20.98 4.33
CA ILE A 211 -37.54 -20.40 4.11
C ILE A 211 -36.62 -21.48 3.57
N ASP A 212 -35.98 -21.22 2.44
CA ASP A 212 -34.94 -22.09 1.91
C ASP A 212 -33.71 -22.08 2.85
N PRO A 213 -33.34 -23.23 3.46
CA PRO A 213 -32.18 -23.32 4.35
C PRO A 213 -30.87 -22.91 3.68
N GLN A 214 -30.77 -23.03 2.35
CA GLN A 214 -29.55 -22.69 1.60
C GLN A 214 -29.21 -21.20 1.67
N TRP A 215 -30.22 -20.32 1.80
CA TRP A 215 -29.99 -18.87 1.89
C TRP A 215 -29.17 -18.51 3.14
N GLY A 216 -29.54 -19.08 4.28
CA GLY A 216 -28.81 -18.88 5.54
C GLY A 216 -27.46 -19.59 5.56
N ALA A 217 -27.39 -20.83 5.05
CA ALA A 217 -26.15 -21.60 5.00
C ALA A 217 -25.09 -20.92 4.12
N SER A 218 -25.47 -20.45 2.93
CA SER A 218 -24.58 -19.74 2.02
C SER A 218 -24.07 -18.42 2.62
N ALA A 219 -24.97 -17.62 3.21
CA ALA A 219 -24.58 -16.37 3.89
C ALA A 219 -23.62 -16.62 5.05
N LYS A 220 -23.85 -17.69 5.84
CA LYS A 220 -22.95 -18.09 6.93
C LYS A 220 -21.57 -18.48 6.43
N LEU A 221 -21.47 -19.23 5.33
CA LEU A 221 -20.19 -19.59 4.72
C LEU A 221 -19.41 -18.35 4.28
N ARG A 222 -20.07 -17.40 3.61
CA ARG A 222 -19.42 -16.14 3.20
C ARG A 222 -18.96 -15.30 4.40
N SER A 223 -19.78 -15.25 5.45
CA SER A 223 -19.42 -14.58 6.70
C SER A 223 -18.21 -15.24 7.38
N LEU A 224 -18.07 -16.57 7.28
CA LEU A 224 -16.91 -17.29 7.80
C LEU A 224 -15.63 -16.91 7.03
N HIS A 225 -15.70 -16.81 5.70
CA HIS A 225 -14.55 -16.38 4.90
C HIS A 225 -14.13 -14.95 5.28
N ASN A 226 -15.08 -14.00 5.34
CA ASN A 226 -14.81 -12.63 5.78
C ASN A 226 -14.14 -12.60 7.15
N ASN A 227 -14.62 -13.44 8.07
CA ASN A 227 -14.08 -13.52 9.40
C ASN A 227 -12.57 -13.87 9.41
N TYR A 228 -12.15 -14.90 8.68
CA TYR A 228 -10.75 -15.29 8.61
C TYR A 228 -9.87 -14.28 7.86
N PHE A 229 -10.43 -13.55 6.90
CA PHE A 229 -9.72 -12.49 6.18
C PHE A 229 -9.48 -11.22 7.01
N THR A 230 -10.23 -11.02 8.09
CA THR A 230 -10.21 -9.78 8.89
C THR A 230 -8.80 -9.37 9.36
N LEU A 231 -8.09 -10.24 10.10
CA LEU A 231 -6.76 -9.90 10.63
C LEU A 231 -5.69 -9.78 9.54
N PRO A 232 -5.62 -10.69 8.54
CA PRO A 232 -4.78 -10.51 7.37
C PRO A 232 -4.99 -9.17 6.66
N LEU A 233 -6.25 -8.77 6.43
CA LEU A 233 -6.58 -7.53 5.74
C LEU A 233 -6.14 -6.30 6.55
N LEU A 234 -6.37 -6.30 7.87
CA LEU A 234 -5.92 -5.21 8.75
C LEU A 234 -4.40 -5.03 8.69
N PHE A 235 -3.64 -6.12 8.71
CA PHE A 235 -2.18 -6.05 8.54
C PHE A 235 -1.80 -5.40 7.20
N ILE A 236 -2.41 -5.85 6.10
CA ILE A 236 -2.11 -5.30 4.77
C ILE A 236 -2.39 -3.79 4.73
N MET A 237 -3.48 -3.33 5.33
CA MET A 237 -3.82 -1.90 5.36
C MET A 237 -2.74 -1.06 6.06
N ILE A 238 -2.15 -1.56 7.15
CA ILE A 238 -1.10 -0.84 7.88
C ILE A 238 0.31 -1.09 7.32
N SER A 239 0.52 -2.13 6.53
CA SER A 239 1.84 -2.57 6.02
C SER A 239 2.62 -1.47 5.30
N ASN A 240 1.92 -0.52 4.66
CA ASN A 240 2.52 0.65 4.01
C ASN A 240 3.39 1.51 4.95
N HIS A 241 3.12 1.47 6.26
CA HIS A 241 3.87 2.17 7.30
C HIS A 241 5.10 1.38 7.78
N TYR A 242 5.28 0.16 7.27
CA TYR A 242 6.29 -0.79 7.71
C TYR A 242 7.05 -1.33 6.49
N PRO A 243 7.95 -0.51 5.90
CA PRO A 243 8.59 -0.84 4.61
C PRO A 243 9.46 -2.10 4.63
N MET A 244 10.00 -2.47 5.80
CA MET A 244 10.73 -3.71 5.99
C MET A 244 9.93 -4.96 5.57
N THR A 245 8.60 -4.90 5.59
CA THR A 245 7.74 -6.03 5.20
C THR A 245 7.68 -6.25 3.68
N TYR A 246 7.62 -5.17 2.90
CA TYR A 246 7.42 -5.24 1.45
C TYR A 246 8.69 -4.98 0.62
N GLN A 247 9.75 -4.44 1.24
CA GLN A 247 11.08 -4.29 0.63
C GLN A 247 11.97 -5.53 0.80
N HIS A 248 11.58 -6.47 1.66
CA HIS A 248 12.34 -7.72 1.81
C HIS A 248 12.43 -8.47 0.46
N PRO A 249 13.58 -9.07 0.09
CA PRO A 249 13.72 -9.76 -1.21
C PRO A 249 12.70 -10.87 -1.43
N GLN A 250 12.23 -11.49 -0.35
CA GLN A 250 11.17 -12.52 -0.36
C GLN A 250 9.83 -11.95 0.13
N ASN A 251 9.49 -10.71 -0.25
CA ASN A 251 8.28 -10.01 0.21
C ASN A 251 6.97 -10.80 0.05
N TYR A 252 6.84 -11.63 -1.00
CA TYR A 252 5.70 -12.52 -1.19
C TYR A 252 5.56 -13.56 -0.08
N LEU A 253 6.66 -14.19 0.34
CA LEU A 253 6.68 -15.12 1.47
C LEU A 253 6.39 -14.40 2.78
N VAL A 254 6.94 -13.20 2.96
CA VAL A 254 6.65 -12.37 4.15
C VAL A 254 5.15 -12.12 4.26
N LEU A 255 4.51 -11.68 3.17
CA LEU A 255 3.07 -11.43 3.17
C LEU A 255 2.27 -12.72 3.44
N ILE A 256 2.59 -13.82 2.74
CA ILE A 256 1.91 -15.11 2.93
C ILE A 256 2.04 -15.59 4.39
N ALA A 257 3.23 -15.53 4.97
CA ALA A 257 3.50 -15.98 6.32
C ALA A 257 2.77 -15.13 7.36
N ILE A 258 2.72 -13.81 7.18
CA ILE A 258 1.97 -12.90 8.06
C ILE A 258 0.47 -13.14 7.96
N MET A 259 -0.07 -13.28 6.75
CA MET A 259 -1.49 -13.61 6.56
C MET A 259 -1.85 -14.95 7.20
N ALA A 260 -1.01 -15.98 7.04
CA ALA A 260 -1.23 -17.29 7.63
C ALA A 260 -1.25 -17.22 9.18
N ALA A 261 -0.27 -16.56 9.79
CA ALA A 261 -0.23 -16.39 11.24
C ALA A 261 -1.41 -15.54 11.75
N ALA A 262 -1.78 -14.47 11.05
CA ALA A 262 -2.92 -13.62 11.40
C ALA A 262 -4.24 -14.41 11.33
N ALA A 263 -4.44 -15.23 10.29
CA ALA A 263 -5.59 -16.13 10.19
C ALA A 263 -5.61 -17.21 11.29
N TRP A 264 -4.43 -17.73 11.68
CA TRP A 264 -4.28 -18.68 12.78
C TRP A 264 -4.60 -18.06 14.14
N ILE A 265 -4.11 -16.85 14.41
CA ILE A 265 -4.49 -16.07 15.59
C ILE A 265 -5.99 -15.80 15.59
N ARG A 266 -6.59 -15.48 14.43
CA ARG A 266 -8.05 -15.34 14.33
C ARG A 266 -8.79 -16.62 14.70
N HIS A 267 -8.24 -17.78 14.32
CA HIS A 267 -8.81 -19.08 14.66
C HIS A 267 -8.87 -19.30 16.17
N PHE A 268 -7.84 -18.92 16.93
CA PHE A 268 -7.87 -18.97 18.39
C PHE A 268 -9.08 -18.21 18.96
N PHE A 269 -9.27 -16.97 18.52
CA PHE A 269 -10.41 -16.18 18.97
C PHE A 269 -11.74 -16.84 18.58
N ASN A 270 -11.86 -17.41 17.38
CA ASN A 270 -13.08 -18.12 16.97
C ASN A 270 -13.42 -19.30 17.89
N LEU A 271 -12.42 -20.07 18.33
CA LEU A 271 -12.61 -21.18 19.27
C LEU A 271 -12.97 -20.65 20.67
N ARG A 272 -12.28 -19.61 21.13
CA ARG A 272 -12.56 -18.96 22.43
C ARG A 272 -14.00 -18.47 22.51
N HIS A 273 -14.53 -17.86 21.43
CA HIS A 273 -15.92 -17.42 21.36
C HIS A 273 -16.93 -18.57 21.47
N LYS A 274 -16.54 -19.81 21.15
CA LYS A 274 -17.35 -21.02 21.31
C LYS A 274 -17.12 -21.73 22.65
N GLY A 275 -16.45 -21.08 23.60
CA GLY A 275 -16.09 -21.65 24.90
C GLY A 275 -14.88 -22.60 24.88
N GLN A 276 -14.22 -22.79 23.72
CA GLN A 276 -13.04 -23.63 23.61
C GLN A 276 -11.77 -22.79 23.75
N THR A 277 -11.14 -22.83 24.92
CA THR A 277 -9.88 -22.10 25.14
C THR A 277 -8.70 -23.02 24.84
N GLN A 278 -8.04 -22.80 23.71
CA GLN A 278 -6.82 -23.52 23.31
C GLN A 278 -5.63 -22.56 23.23
N PRO A 279 -4.97 -22.22 24.35
CA PRO A 279 -3.90 -21.21 24.39
C PRO A 279 -2.73 -21.52 23.45
N GLY A 280 -2.45 -22.80 23.18
CA GLY A 280 -1.39 -23.23 22.26
C GLY A 280 -1.51 -22.64 20.84
N ILE A 281 -2.73 -22.38 20.36
CA ILE A 281 -2.96 -21.73 19.05
C ILE A 281 -2.46 -20.28 19.08
N LEU A 282 -2.80 -19.53 20.14
CA LEU A 282 -2.34 -18.16 20.29
C LEU A 282 -0.83 -18.08 20.50
N VAL A 283 -0.28 -18.96 21.34
CA VAL A 283 1.17 -19.03 21.61
C VAL A 283 1.94 -19.39 20.35
N SER A 284 1.52 -20.41 19.59
CA SER A 284 2.15 -20.76 18.32
C SER A 284 2.04 -19.65 17.27
N GLY A 285 0.89 -18.95 17.19
CA GLY A 285 0.73 -17.78 16.34
C GLY A 285 1.67 -16.63 16.72
N ALA A 286 1.86 -16.37 18.02
CA ALA A 286 2.79 -15.36 18.50
C ALA A 286 4.26 -15.75 18.23
N ILE A 287 4.63 -17.02 18.44
CA ILE A 287 5.95 -17.55 18.09
C ILE A 287 6.20 -17.42 16.58
N ALA A 288 5.21 -17.74 15.74
CA ALA A 288 5.33 -17.56 14.30
C ALA A 288 5.56 -16.09 13.92
N MET A 289 4.84 -15.14 14.56
CA MET A 289 5.09 -13.70 14.36
C MET A 289 6.47 -13.26 14.81
N LEU A 290 6.96 -13.76 15.94
CA LEU A 290 8.31 -13.48 16.40
C LEU A 290 9.34 -14.04 15.39
N ALA A 291 9.18 -15.29 14.96
CA ALA A 291 10.06 -15.91 13.97
C ALA A 291 10.10 -15.13 12.65
N ILE A 292 8.94 -14.68 12.15
CA ILE A 292 8.86 -13.85 10.95
C ILE A 292 9.54 -12.49 11.18
N SER A 293 9.34 -11.86 12.35
CA SER A 293 10.00 -10.59 12.66
C SER A 293 11.52 -10.71 12.72
N LEU A 294 12.04 -11.79 13.31
CA LEU A 294 13.48 -12.08 13.39
C LEU A 294 14.05 -12.36 12.00
N TRP A 295 13.33 -13.12 11.18
CA TRP A 295 13.73 -13.41 9.80
C TRP A 295 13.75 -12.16 8.92
N VAL A 296 12.69 -11.35 8.93
CA VAL A 296 12.59 -10.11 8.14
C VAL A 296 13.61 -9.06 8.59
N SER A 297 13.96 -9.06 9.88
CA SER A 297 14.96 -8.13 10.44
C SER A 297 16.38 -8.68 10.39
N TRP A 298 16.58 -9.91 9.90
CA TRP A 298 17.91 -10.50 9.85
C TRP A 298 18.78 -9.73 8.82
N PRO A 299 19.99 -9.29 9.20
CA PRO A 299 20.86 -8.56 8.29
C PRO A 299 21.12 -9.40 7.04
N GLN A 300 20.65 -8.91 5.89
CA GLN A 300 21.03 -9.49 4.61
C GLN A 300 22.42 -8.99 4.31
N SER A 301 23.42 -9.88 4.35
CA SER A 301 24.78 -9.57 3.91
C SER A 301 24.70 -9.10 2.46
N SER A 302 24.69 -7.79 2.25
CA SER A 302 24.88 -7.23 0.93
C SER A 302 26.31 -7.59 0.56
N ALA A 303 26.49 -8.50 -0.40
CA ALA A 303 27.76 -8.64 -1.08
C ALA A 303 28.11 -7.23 -1.56
N ALA A 304 29.13 -6.64 -0.94
CA ALA A 304 29.59 -5.31 -1.27
C ALA A 304 29.97 -5.34 -2.75
N LEU A 305 29.14 -4.72 -3.59
CA LEU A 305 29.62 -4.28 -4.89
C LEU A 305 30.65 -3.21 -4.55
N GLU A 306 31.92 -3.58 -4.71
CA GLU A 306 33.05 -2.66 -4.67
C GLU A 306 32.66 -1.42 -5.46
N SER A 307 32.46 -0.30 -4.75
CA SER A 307 32.30 0.98 -5.41
C SER A 307 33.60 1.23 -6.16
N PRO A 308 33.57 1.50 -7.48
CA PRO A 308 34.77 1.93 -8.17
C PRO A 308 35.24 3.20 -7.46
N THR A 309 36.46 3.16 -6.94
CA THR A 309 37.08 4.28 -6.28
C THR A 309 37.05 5.51 -7.21
N LEU A 310 36.71 6.66 -6.63
CA LEU A 310 36.54 7.97 -7.28
C LEU A 310 37.81 8.49 -8.01
N SER A 311 38.84 7.67 -8.14
CA SER A 311 40.10 7.95 -8.81
C SER A 311 40.11 7.60 -10.31
N GLN A 312 39.02 7.05 -10.87
CA GLN A 312 38.96 6.68 -12.30
C GLN A 312 38.10 7.59 -13.21
N VAL A 313 37.58 8.73 -12.71
CA VAL A 313 36.72 9.63 -13.51
C VAL A 313 37.37 10.98 -13.85
N LEU A 314 38.59 11.25 -13.39
CA LEU A 314 39.33 12.43 -13.86
C LEU A 314 40.22 12.05 -15.05
N PRO A 315 40.09 12.67 -16.23
CA PRO A 315 41.11 12.58 -17.25
C PRO A 315 42.40 13.15 -16.67
N HIS A 316 43.48 12.37 -16.72
CA HIS A 316 44.83 12.88 -16.53
C HIS A 316 45.03 14.10 -17.43
N SER A 317 45.26 15.26 -16.81
CA SER A 317 45.85 16.40 -17.49
C SER A 317 47.29 16.03 -17.82
N ASP A 318 47.52 15.46 -19.00
CA ASP A 318 48.85 15.26 -19.54
C ASP A 318 49.47 16.64 -19.84
N SER A 319 50.24 17.15 -18.89
CA SER A 319 51.28 18.13 -19.14
C SER A 319 52.43 17.44 -19.88
N ASN A 320 52.33 17.35 -21.21
CA ASN A 320 53.44 16.93 -22.03
C ASN A 320 54.18 18.17 -22.55
N SER A 321 55.15 18.65 -21.78
CA SER A 321 56.20 19.56 -22.26
C SER A 321 57.23 18.75 -23.05
N GLY A 322 56.92 18.52 -24.33
CA GLY A 322 57.86 18.02 -25.32
C GLY A 322 58.54 19.19 -26.03
N SER A 323 59.85 19.28 -25.84
CA SER A 323 60.77 20.20 -26.50
C SER A 323 60.63 20.17 -28.03
N HIS A 324 60.34 21.32 -28.63
CA HIS A 324 60.86 21.65 -29.95
C HIS A 324 61.39 23.08 -29.93
N SER A 325 62.73 23.14 -30.00
CA SER A 325 63.52 24.27 -30.40
C SER A 325 63.10 24.73 -31.80
N ASP A 326 62.79 26.01 -31.96
CA ASP A 326 63.29 26.76 -33.11
C ASP A 326 63.50 28.22 -32.74
N ASN A 327 64.72 28.65 -33.04
CA ASN A 327 65.26 29.98 -32.84
C ASN A 327 64.49 31.02 -33.65
N LEU A 328 64.03 32.10 -33.01
CA LEU A 328 64.10 33.42 -33.64
C LEU A 328 64.49 34.49 -32.61
N ASN A 329 65.68 35.02 -32.89
CA ASN A 329 66.35 36.19 -32.36
C ASN A 329 65.43 37.43 -32.37
N ALA A 330 65.40 38.23 -31.30
CA ALA A 330 65.51 39.69 -31.34
C ALA A 330 65.19 40.35 -29.98
N THR A 331 66.27 40.80 -29.34
CA THR A 331 66.45 42.12 -28.69
C THR A 331 65.46 42.66 -27.66
N ALA A 332 66.06 42.96 -26.51
CA ALA A 332 65.54 43.74 -25.41
C ALA A 332 65.02 45.14 -25.80
N GLY A 333 63.97 45.54 -25.06
CA GLY A 333 63.86 46.82 -24.38
C GLY A 333 63.92 48.09 -25.21
N ASP A 334 62.79 48.78 -25.31
CA ASP A 334 62.81 50.20 -24.97
C ASP A 334 61.45 50.68 -24.45
N ALA A 335 61.52 51.60 -23.49
CA ALA A 335 60.40 52.31 -22.91
C ALA A 335 60.06 53.53 -23.78
N SER A 336 58.78 53.92 -23.87
CA SER A 336 58.30 55.30 -23.69
C SER A 336 56.88 55.56 -24.25
N ASN A 337 56.03 56.03 -23.34
CA ASN A 337 55.08 57.15 -23.38
C ASN A 337 54.34 57.58 -24.67
N GLY A 338 53.02 57.79 -24.47
CA GLY A 338 52.19 58.85 -25.08
C GLY A 338 51.44 58.43 -26.35
N GLU A 339 50.18 58.75 -26.62
CA GLU A 339 49.19 59.65 -26.04
C GLU A 339 47.80 59.27 -26.60
N LYS A 340 46.76 59.58 -25.83
CA LYS A 340 45.40 60.04 -26.22
C LYS A 340 44.56 59.26 -27.25
N GLY A 341 43.40 58.79 -26.76
CA GLY A 341 42.21 58.52 -27.56
C GLY A 341 40.97 58.39 -26.67
N VAL A 342 40.33 59.53 -26.35
CA VAL A 342 39.01 59.57 -25.72
C VAL A 342 37.98 59.09 -26.74
N GLY A 343 37.25 58.04 -26.41
CA GLY A 343 36.12 57.55 -27.19
C GLY A 343 35.13 56.85 -26.27
N LEU A 344 34.19 57.61 -25.71
CA LEU A 344 32.94 57.06 -25.20
C LEU A 344 32.28 56.29 -26.34
N ASN A 345 32.03 55.00 -26.15
CA ASN A 345 30.94 54.33 -26.84
C ASN A 345 30.08 53.58 -25.82
N VAL A 346 28.94 54.22 -25.57
CA VAL A 346 27.73 53.65 -25.00
C VAL A 346 27.29 52.51 -25.90
N GLY A 347 27.19 51.31 -25.35
CA GLY A 347 26.84 50.10 -26.08
C GLY A 347 26.31 49.05 -25.12
N GLU A 348 25.13 49.34 -24.57
CA GLU A 348 24.24 48.36 -23.96
C GLU A 348 24.06 47.18 -24.92
N ALA A 349 24.69 46.06 -24.60
CA ALA A 349 24.25 44.75 -25.05
C ALA A 349 23.80 44.00 -23.80
N VAL A 350 22.54 44.23 -23.42
CA VAL A 350 21.82 43.34 -22.51
C VAL A 350 21.81 41.97 -23.17
N ALA A 351 22.67 41.07 -22.69
CA ALA A 351 22.70 39.69 -23.14
C ALA A 351 21.33 39.06 -22.85
N VAL A 352 20.61 38.78 -23.93
CA VAL A 352 19.40 37.97 -23.95
C VAL A 352 19.69 36.66 -23.22
N GLY A 353 18.88 36.38 -22.19
CA GLY A 353 19.16 35.39 -21.15
C GLY A 353 19.55 34.00 -21.67
N THR A 354 20.73 33.55 -21.26
CA THR A 354 21.10 32.14 -21.27
C THR A 354 20.08 31.38 -20.43
N LYS A 355 19.24 30.55 -21.06
CA LYS A 355 18.44 29.55 -20.34
C LYS A 355 19.41 28.66 -19.59
N THR A 356 19.50 28.82 -18.26
CA THR A 356 20.27 27.90 -17.41
C THR A 356 19.66 26.49 -17.53
N LEU A 357 20.33 25.62 -18.27
CA LEU A 357 19.96 24.21 -18.38
C LEU A 357 20.58 23.46 -17.19
N ILE A 358 19.77 22.66 -16.49
CA ILE A 358 20.26 21.82 -15.39
C ILE A 358 20.49 20.43 -15.98
N SER A 359 21.72 19.93 -15.91
CA SER A 359 22.07 18.61 -16.45
C SER A 359 21.56 17.50 -15.53
N ASN A 360 21.33 16.31 -16.09
CA ASN A 360 20.94 15.14 -15.31
C ASN A 360 22.03 14.79 -14.27
N THR A 361 23.30 14.87 -14.65
CA THR A 361 24.45 14.66 -13.75
C THR A 361 24.46 15.64 -12.58
N GLN A 362 24.07 16.91 -12.80
CA GLN A 362 23.95 17.87 -11.71
C GLN A 362 22.84 17.45 -10.73
N VAL A 363 21.70 16.97 -11.23
CA VAL A 363 20.61 16.47 -10.36
C VAL A 363 21.02 15.21 -9.62
N GLU A 364 21.68 14.26 -10.28
CA GLU A 364 22.23 13.05 -9.64
C GLU A 364 23.12 13.41 -8.47
N GLY A 365 24.07 14.33 -8.65
CA GLY A 365 24.95 14.78 -7.57
C GLY A 365 24.21 15.41 -6.39
N LEU A 366 23.11 16.14 -6.64
CA LEU A 366 22.26 16.68 -5.57
C LEU A 366 21.49 15.58 -4.84
N ILE A 367 20.95 14.61 -5.56
CA ILE A 367 20.22 13.48 -4.98
C ILE A 367 21.17 12.59 -4.16
N GLU A 368 22.36 12.31 -4.68
CA GLU A 368 23.40 11.56 -3.99
C GLU A 368 23.79 12.23 -2.67
N LYS A 369 24.08 13.53 -2.72
CA LYS A 369 24.45 14.33 -1.54
C LYS A 369 23.35 14.42 -0.50
N HIS A 370 22.09 14.55 -0.91
CA HIS A 370 21.02 14.96 -0.01
C HIS A 370 19.99 13.87 0.33
N CYS A 371 19.93 12.78 -0.43
CA CYS A 371 18.82 11.83 -0.36
C CYS A 371 19.28 10.37 -0.21
N VAL A 372 20.33 9.94 -0.92
CA VAL A 372 20.71 8.51 -1.03
C VAL A 372 21.04 7.87 0.32
N SER A 373 21.59 8.62 1.29
CA SER A 373 21.88 8.08 2.63
C SER A 373 20.65 7.46 3.32
N CYS A 374 19.45 7.98 3.06
CA CYS A 374 18.19 7.47 3.60
C CYS A 374 17.35 6.72 2.54
N HIS A 375 17.44 7.12 1.27
CA HIS A 375 16.61 6.62 0.17
C HIS A 375 17.42 5.72 -0.77
N SER A 376 18.03 4.66 -0.21
CA SER A 376 18.82 3.68 -0.95
C SER A 376 18.33 2.25 -0.72
N ARG A 377 18.66 1.32 -1.62
CA ARG A 377 18.55 -0.14 -1.34
C ARG A 377 19.40 -0.55 -0.14
N ASN A 378 20.48 0.18 0.14
CA ASN A 378 21.32 -0.04 1.31
C ASN A 378 21.54 1.28 2.09
N PRO A 379 20.53 1.76 2.83
CA PRO A 379 20.62 3.02 3.56
C PRO A 379 21.80 3.05 4.55
N THR A 380 22.55 4.15 4.52
CA THR A 380 23.73 4.37 5.38
C THR A 380 23.44 5.27 6.58
N ASP A 381 22.27 5.93 6.62
CA ASP A 381 21.87 6.80 7.73
C ASP A 381 21.74 6.04 9.06
N ASP A 382 22.08 6.70 10.17
CA ASP A 382 22.06 6.10 11.50
C ASP A 382 20.65 5.77 12.02
N ILE A 383 19.63 6.49 11.56
CA ILE A 383 18.24 6.36 11.99
C ILE A 383 17.45 5.57 10.96
N PHE A 384 17.55 5.95 9.69
CA PHE A 384 16.78 5.35 8.60
C PHE A 384 17.50 4.14 8.01
N LYS A 385 17.39 2.98 8.67
CA LYS A 385 17.96 1.70 8.21
C LYS A 385 17.17 0.99 7.10
N VAL A 386 15.98 1.50 6.77
CA VAL A 386 15.15 1.05 5.65
C VAL A 386 14.63 2.29 4.93
N ALA A 387 14.64 2.26 3.60
CA ALA A 387 14.21 3.38 2.78
C ALA A 387 12.78 3.82 3.15
N PRO A 388 12.57 5.06 3.64
CA PRO A 388 11.25 5.51 4.05
C PRO A 388 10.24 5.41 2.90
N MET A 389 9.06 4.89 3.21
CA MET A 389 7.94 4.73 2.27
C MET A 389 8.20 3.84 1.03
N GLY A 390 9.32 3.10 0.97
CA GLY A 390 9.67 2.37 -0.25
C GLY A 390 10.44 3.18 -1.29
N VAL A 391 10.80 4.43 -0.99
CA VAL A 391 11.40 5.32 -1.97
C VAL A 391 12.91 5.11 -1.98
N VAL A 392 13.40 4.54 -3.07
CA VAL A 392 14.81 4.28 -3.38
C VAL A 392 15.21 5.19 -4.54
N LEU A 393 16.44 5.72 -4.51
CA LEU A 393 16.97 6.73 -5.44
C LEU A 393 18.40 6.44 -5.90
N ASP A 394 18.81 5.16 -5.96
CA ASP A 394 20.20 4.77 -6.29
C ASP A 394 20.58 4.98 -7.76
N SER A 395 19.59 5.13 -8.66
CA SER A 395 19.80 5.20 -10.10
C SER A 395 19.03 6.34 -10.76
N TRP A 396 19.44 6.75 -11.96
CA TRP A 396 18.69 7.74 -12.75
C TRP A 396 17.24 7.34 -12.98
N GLN A 397 16.99 6.05 -13.25
CA GLN A 397 15.65 5.50 -13.46
C GLN A 397 14.79 5.65 -12.20
N ASP A 398 15.38 5.46 -11.02
CA ASP A 398 14.71 5.69 -9.74
C ASP A 398 14.39 7.19 -9.55
N ILE A 399 15.31 8.08 -9.91
CA ILE A 399 15.12 9.55 -9.84
C ILE A 399 13.99 10.00 -10.76
N GLU A 400 13.97 9.54 -12.02
CA GLU A 400 12.91 9.88 -12.98
C GLU A 400 11.54 9.39 -12.51
N ARG A 401 11.48 8.16 -11.99
CA ARG A 401 10.26 7.56 -11.45
C ARG A 401 9.63 8.42 -10.36
N TYR A 402 10.46 9.01 -9.49
CA TYR A 402 10.02 9.85 -8.37
C TYR A 402 10.15 11.36 -8.65
N ALA A 403 10.44 11.78 -9.88
CA ALA A 403 10.70 13.19 -10.20
C ALA A 403 9.62 14.17 -9.70
N PRO A 404 8.31 13.92 -9.91
CA PRO A 404 7.25 14.79 -9.37
C PRO A 404 7.28 14.88 -7.84
N GLN A 405 7.57 13.77 -7.15
CA GLN A 405 7.63 13.70 -5.70
C GLN A 405 8.88 14.40 -5.17
N ILE A 406 10.05 14.16 -5.78
CA ILE A 406 11.31 14.80 -5.41
C ILE A 406 11.15 16.31 -5.42
N VAL A 407 10.62 16.88 -6.50
CA VAL A 407 10.45 18.34 -6.65
C VAL A 407 9.41 18.87 -5.68
N ARG A 408 8.31 18.14 -5.49
CA ARG A 408 7.31 18.54 -4.50
C ARG A 408 7.92 18.61 -3.09
N ARG A 409 8.67 17.59 -2.69
CA ARG A 409 9.24 17.45 -1.33
C ARG A 409 10.40 18.40 -1.08
N THR A 410 11.21 18.68 -2.10
CA THR A 410 12.38 19.56 -2.00
C THR A 410 12.02 21.04 -2.25
N SER A 411 11.21 21.35 -3.26
CA SER A 411 11.02 22.74 -3.69
C SER A 411 9.67 23.33 -3.28
N VAL A 412 8.62 22.50 -3.09
CA VAL A 412 7.26 22.99 -2.76
C VAL A 412 6.98 22.92 -1.26
N THR A 413 7.03 21.72 -0.66
CA THR A 413 6.77 21.53 0.78
C THR A 413 8.01 21.77 1.63
N LYS A 414 9.21 21.67 1.02
CA LYS A 414 10.51 21.88 1.66
C LYS A 414 10.73 20.99 2.89
N ASP A 415 10.06 19.85 2.95
CA ASP A 415 10.13 18.90 4.08
C ASP A 415 11.11 17.75 3.81
N MET A 416 11.76 17.74 2.66
CA MET A 416 12.95 16.95 2.38
C MET A 416 14.13 17.84 1.98
N PRO A 417 15.37 17.50 2.36
CA PRO A 417 15.77 16.37 3.22
C PRO A 417 15.18 16.48 4.63
N PHE A 418 14.94 15.35 5.30
CA PHE A 418 14.26 15.33 6.60
C PHE A 418 14.98 16.24 7.60
N MET A 419 14.24 17.20 8.19
CA MET A 419 14.79 18.24 9.09
C MET A 419 15.96 19.04 8.48
N ASN A 420 16.06 19.07 7.15
CA ASN A 420 17.20 19.61 6.40
C ASN A 420 18.58 19.11 6.89
N LYS A 421 18.66 17.85 7.34
CA LYS A 421 19.88 17.25 7.96
C LYS A 421 21.15 17.39 7.11
N THR A 422 21.01 17.42 5.79
CA THR A 422 22.13 17.53 4.84
C THR A 422 22.38 18.96 4.34
N GLY A 423 21.70 19.96 4.91
CA GLY A 423 21.95 21.38 4.63
C GLY A 423 21.58 21.84 3.22
N MET A 424 20.53 21.28 2.61
CA MET A 424 20.11 21.62 1.25
C MET A 424 19.67 23.09 1.15
N THR A 425 20.36 23.84 0.29
CA THR A 425 20.18 25.29 0.08
C THR A 425 18.99 25.60 -0.83
N GLU A 426 18.51 26.86 -0.80
CA GLU A 426 17.43 27.30 -1.69
C GLU A 426 17.83 27.27 -3.17
N GLN A 427 19.11 27.49 -3.47
CA GLN A 427 19.66 27.42 -4.83
C GLN A 427 19.62 25.98 -5.37
N GLU A 428 20.00 25.00 -4.55
CA GLU A 428 19.90 23.57 -4.91
C GLU A 428 18.43 23.15 -5.09
N ARG A 429 17.50 23.64 -4.25
CA ARG A 429 16.05 23.41 -4.41
C ARG A 429 15.51 24.02 -5.71
N ALA A 430 15.99 25.20 -6.08
CA ALA A 430 15.63 25.86 -7.33
C ALA A 430 16.18 25.09 -8.55
N ALA A 431 17.38 24.53 -8.47
CA ALA A 431 17.96 23.69 -9.52
C ALA A 431 17.11 22.44 -9.78
N ILE A 432 16.67 21.73 -8.73
CA ILE A 432 15.77 20.57 -8.85
C ILE A 432 14.42 20.98 -9.48
N ALA A 433 13.84 22.11 -9.04
CA ALA A 433 12.58 22.61 -9.61
C ALA A 433 12.70 22.96 -11.10
N LEU A 434 13.82 23.57 -11.50
CA LEU A 434 14.09 23.95 -12.88
C LEU A 434 14.34 22.72 -13.77
N TRP A 435 15.09 21.73 -13.27
CA TRP A 435 15.27 20.44 -13.93
C TRP A 435 13.93 19.76 -14.22
N TYR A 436 13.03 19.70 -13.24
CA TYR A 436 11.74 19.03 -13.45
C TYR A 436 10.87 19.72 -14.50
N LYS A 437 10.88 21.06 -14.55
CA LYS A 437 10.24 21.80 -15.64
C LYS A 437 10.84 21.44 -17.00
N GLN A 438 12.16 21.27 -17.09
CA GLN A 438 12.84 20.87 -18.32
C GLN A 438 12.49 19.42 -18.71
N TRP A 439 12.43 18.53 -17.72
CA TRP A 439 12.03 17.13 -17.90
C TRP A 439 10.59 17.00 -18.40
N GLN A 440 9.65 17.77 -17.83
CA GLN A 440 8.25 17.78 -18.25
C GLN A 440 8.05 18.23 -19.71
N LEU A 441 8.97 19.03 -20.26
CA LEU A 441 8.91 19.47 -21.66
C LEU A 441 9.48 18.44 -22.65
N LYS A 442 10.21 17.44 -22.15
CA LYS A 442 10.81 16.36 -22.96
C LYS A 442 9.95 15.10 -23.03
N GLN A 443 8.98 14.97 -22.13
CA GLN A 443 7.96 13.91 -22.10
C GLN A 443 6.76 14.33 -22.92
#